data_AF-A0A2L0NFQ1-F1
#
_entry.id   AF-A0A2L0NFQ1-F1
#
_cell.length_a   1.000
_cell.length_b   1.000
_cell.length_c   1.000
_cell.angle_alpha   90.00
_cell.angle_beta   90.00
_cell.angle_gamma   90.00
#
_symmetry.space_group_name_H-M   'P 1'
#
loop_
_entity.id
_entity.type
_entity.pdbx_description
1 polymer ?
#
loop_
_entity_poly.entity_id
_entity_poly.type
_entity_poly.pdbx_seq_one_letter_code
_entity_poly.pdbx_strand_id
1 'polypeptide(L)'
;MRRCARCGHIGCCDDSPATHATAHAKATGHPVIRSFEPGETWFWNYDTSQLYESAPQLAPPDGHPADQPVPGPAGRVPATGLSGSAGLRP
;
A
#
# COMPACT_ATOMS: atom_id res chain seq x y z
N MET A 1 1.13 -1.94 2.32
CA MET A 1 -0.10 -1.82 1.51
C MET A 1 -0.35 -0.35 1.19
N ARG A 2 -1.13 -0.05 0.15
CA ARG A 2 -1.40 1.32 -0.31
C ARG A 2 -2.90 1.52 -0.49
N ARG A 3 -3.45 2.61 0.03
CA ARG A 3 -4.86 2.98 -0.09
C ARG A 3 -5.02 4.20 -0.98
N CYS A 4 -5.90 4.15 -1.97
CA CYS A 4 -6.25 5.31 -2.78
C CYS A 4 -6.95 6.39 -1.94
N ALA A 5 -6.44 7.62 -1.97
CA ALA A 5 -7.03 8.74 -1.23
C ALA A 5 -8.40 9.17 -1.81
N ARG A 6 -8.66 8.87 -3.09
CA ARG A 6 -9.89 9.26 -3.79
C ARG A 6 -11.04 8.26 -3.61
N CYS A 7 -10.77 6.96 -3.76
CA CYS A 7 -11.82 5.93 -3.79
C CYS A 7 -11.66 4.84 -2.73
N GLY A 8 -10.57 4.86 -1.95
CA GLY A 8 -10.33 3.89 -0.88
C GLY A 8 -9.87 2.50 -1.33
N HIS A 9 -9.65 2.25 -2.63
CA HIS A 9 -9.09 0.99 -3.12
C HIS A 9 -7.74 0.66 -2.45
N ILE A 10 -7.55 -0.60 -2.03
CA ILE A 10 -6.33 -1.07 -1.38
C ILE A 10 -5.58 -2.01 -2.32
N GLY A 11 -4.33 -1.66 -2.62
CA GLY A 11 -3.42 -2.46 -3.43
C GLY A 11 -2.11 -2.76 -2.69
N CYS A 12 -1.35 -3.74 -3.19
CA CYS A 12 0.02 -3.92 -2.74
C CYS A 12 0.92 -2.75 -3.19
N CYS A 13 1.92 -2.44 -2.37
CA CYS A 13 3.31 -2.54 -2.80
C CYS A 13 3.68 -2.14 -4.24
N ASP A 14 4.35 -1.01 -4.53
CA ASP A 14 5.05 -0.87 -5.83
C ASP A 14 6.26 -1.82 -5.90
N ASP A 15 6.82 -2.19 -4.74
CA ASP A 15 7.86 -3.22 -4.62
C ASP A 15 7.31 -4.66 -4.79
N SER A 16 5.99 -4.81 -4.95
CA SER A 16 5.39 -6.11 -5.24
C SER A 16 5.39 -6.38 -6.76
N PRO A 17 5.61 -7.62 -7.21
CA PRO A 17 5.72 -7.94 -8.64
C PRO A 17 4.50 -7.57 -9.48
N ALA A 18 3.32 -7.45 -8.86
CA ALA A 18 2.08 -7.06 -9.55
C ALA A 18 1.82 -5.54 -9.54
N THR A 19 2.53 -4.74 -8.73
CA THR A 19 2.42 -3.27 -8.67
C THR A 19 0.97 -2.74 -8.59
N HIS A 20 0.10 -3.37 -7.80
CA HIS A 20 -1.35 -3.13 -7.87
C HIS A 20 -1.76 -1.67 -7.62
N ALA A 21 -1.05 -0.95 -6.76
CA ALA A 21 -1.35 0.47 -6.51
C ALA A 21 -1.04 1.36 -7.73
N THR A 22 0.11 1.16 -8.38
CA THR A 22 0.45 1.85 -9.64
C THR A 22 -0.55 1.50 -10.74
N ALA A 23 -0.90 0.23 -10.89
CA ALA A 23 -1.88 -0.22 -11.89
C ALA A 23 -3.26 0.44 -11.66
N HIS A 24 -3.71 0.50 -10.40
CA HIS A 24 -4.93 1.19 -10.02
C HIS A 24 -4.89 2.68 -10.38
N ALA A 25 -3.81 3.39 -10.01
CA ALA A 25 -3.68 4.81 -10.28
C ALA A 25 -3.78 5.10 -11.79
N LYS A 26 -3.09 4.31 -12.62
CA LYS A 26 -3.13 4.42 -14.09
C LYS A 26 -4.51 4.12 -14.67
N ALA A 27 -5.17 3.06 -14.20
CA ALA A 27 -6.46 2.63 -14.72
C ALA A 27 -7.62 3.57 -14.36
N THR A 28 -7.52 4.25 -13.22
CA THR A 28 -8.61 5.09 -12.67
C THR A 28 -8.35 6.59 -12.76
N GLY A 29 -7.11 7.02 -13.01
CA GLY A 29 -6.72 8.42 -12.91
C GLY A 29 -6.73 8.94 -11.47
N HIS A 30 -6.49 8.06 -10.48
CA HIS A 30 -6.37 8.42 -9.07
C HIS A 30 -4.88 8.42 -8.65
N PRO A 31 -4.17 9.54 -8.79
CA PRO A 31 -2.71 9.55 -8.64
C PRO A 31 -2.25 9.56 -7.17
N VAL A 32 -3.14 9.92 -6.23
CA VAL A 32 -2.78 10.05 -4.81
C VAL A 32 -3.14 8.77 -4.05
N ILE A 33 -2.11 8.13 -3.51
CA ILE A 33 -2.23 7.01 -2.57
C ILE A 33 -1.66 7.40 -1.21
N ARG A 34 -2.14 6.73 -0.16
CA ARG A 34 -1.67 6.82 1.21
C ARG A 34 -1.08 5.48 1.62
N SER A 35 -0.09 5.48 2.51
CA SER A 35 0.23 4.24 3.23
C SER A 35 -1.01 3.69 3.93
N PHE A 36 -1.12 2.36 3.91
CA PHE A 36 -2.14 1.65 4.66
C PHE A 36 -1.54 0.77 5.75
N GLU A 37 -0.26 1.00 6.10
CA GLU A 37 0.38 0.38 7.25
C GLU A 37 0.00 1.13 8.54
N PRO A 38 -0.20 0.43 9.67
CA PRO A 38 -0.43 1.05 10.97
C PRO A 38 0.65 2.06 11.34
N GLY A 39 0.24 3.26 11.77
CA GLY A 39 1.13 4.32 12.22
C GLY A 39 1.76 5.16 11.10
N GLU A 40 1.64 4.74 9.83
CA GLU A 40 2.14 5.52 8.70
C GLU A 40 1.09 6.50 8.17
N THR A 41 1.51 7.74 7.89
CA THR A 41 0.63 8.84 7.50
C THR A 41 1.00 9.48 6.16
N TRP A 42 2.05 8.99 5.52
CA TRP A 42 2.56 9.55 4.28
C TRP A 42 1.66 9.25 3.08
N PHE A 43 1.76 10.12 2.08
CA PHE A 43 1.07 10.02 0.80
C PHE A 43 2.08 10.08 -0.34
N TRP A 44 1.76 9.41 -1.44
CA TRP A 44 2.52 9.47 -2.69
C TRP A 44 1.61 9.91 -3.82
N ASN A 45 2.11 10.82 -4.67
CA ASN A 45 1.44 11.23 -5.89
C ASN A 45 2.21 10.70 -7.10
N TYR A 46 1.58 9.79 -7.86
CA TYR A 46 2.18 9.18 -9.04
C TYR A 46 2.40 10.16 -10.21
N ASP A 47 1.58 11.21 -10.34
CA ASP A 47 1.72 12.20 -11.42
C ASP A 47 2.90 13.12 -11.18
N THR A 48 3.11 13.55 -9.93
CA THR A 48 4.18 14.49 -9.59
C THR A 48 5.45 13.80 -9.11
N SER A 49 5.40 12.48 -8.84
CA SER A 49 6.47 11.72 -8.20
C SER A 49 6.94 12.36 -6.88
N GLN A 50 6.00 12.85 -6.09
CA GLN A 50 6.27 13.50 -4.80
C GLN A 50 5.74 12.67 -3.64
N LEU A 51 6.58 12.59 -2.59
CA LEU A 51 6.21 12.11 -1.27
C LEU A 51 5.72 13.30 -0.43
N TYR A 52 4.59 13.12 0.24
CA TYR A 52 4.10 14.03 1.28
C TYR A 52 4.16 13.28 2.61
N GLU A 53 4.89 13.81 3.58
CA GLU A 53 5.06 13.16 4.90
C GLU A 53 3.73 13.03 5.66
N SER A 54 2.79 13.93 5.40
CA SER A 54 1.43 13.87 5.91
C SER A 54 0.46 14.66 5.03
N ALA A 55 -0.83 14.33 5.11
CA ALA A 55 -1.93 15.07 4.51
C ALA A 55 -3.18 14.93 5.42
N PRO A 56 -4.32 15.56 5.09
CA PRO A 56 -5.54 15.42 5.88
C PRO A 56 -5.92 13.95 6.09
N GLN A 57 -6.43 13.65 7.28
CA GLN A 57 -6.86 12.29 7.62
C GLN A 57 -8.00 11.85 6.69
N LEU A 58 -7.88 10.63 6.14
CA LEU A 58 -8.95 10.02 5.36
C LEU A 58 -10.01 9.44 6.29
N ALA A 59 -11.21 9.18 5.79
CA ALA A 59 -12.20 8.44 6.55
C ALA A 59 -11.63 7.07 6.98
N PRO A 60 -11.84 6.63 8.25
CA PRO A 60 -11.35 5.34 8.72
C PRO A 60 -11.77 4.16 7.81
N PRO A 61 -10.99 3.05 7.80
CA PRO A 61 -9.81 2.78 8.62
C PRO A 61 -8.53 3.44 8.09
N ASP A 62 -7.61 3.75 9.01
CA ASP A 62 -6.34 4.40 8.67
C ASP A 62 -5.21 3.40 8.35
N GLY A 63 -5.41 2.11 8.62
CA GLY A 63 -4.45 1.06 8.31
C GLY A 63 -5.09 -0.32 8.44
N HIS A 64 -4.33 -1.36 8.08
CA HIS A 64 -4.74 -2.73 8.32
C HIS A 64 -4.62 -3.11 9.82
N PRO A 65 -5.25 -4.20 10.29
CA PRO A 65 -5.03 -4.71 11.64
C PRO A 65 -3.56 -5.02 11.91
N ALA A 66 -3.05 -4.69 13.09
CA ALA A 66 -1.62 -4.86 13.43
C ALA A 66 -1.15 -6.33 13.37
N ASP A 67 -2.06 -7.28 13.52
CA ASP A 67 -1.83 -8.72 13.45
C ASP A 67 -1.90 -9.30 12.02
N GLN A 68 -2.21 -8.47 11.01
CA GLN A 68 -2.25 -8.91 9.61
C GLN A 68 -0.82 -8.93 9.00
N PRO A 69 -0.31 -10.10 8.55
CA PRO A 69 0.99 -10.18 7.90
C PRO A 69 0.96 -9.67 6.44
N VAL A 70 2.14 -9.29 5.93
CA VAL A 70 2.38 -8.98 4.51
C VAL A 70 2.69 -10.29 3.76
N PRO A 71 2.18 -10.52 2.53
CA PRO A 71 1.38 -9.63 1.69
C PRO A 71 -0.15 -9.77 1.84
N GLY A 72 -0.65 -10.66 2.72
CA GLY A 72 -2.08 -10.87 2.91
C GLY A 72 -2.41 -11.63 4.19
N PRO A 73 -3.71 -11.75 4.54
CA PRO A 73 -4.14 -12.35 5.79
C PRO A 73 -3.56 -13.75 6.01
N ALA A 74 -3.23 -14.06 7.27
CA ALA A 74 -2.76 -15.37 7.67
C ALA A 74 -3.72 -16.48 7.17
N GLY A 75 -3.17 -17.55 6.59
CA GLY A 75 -3.94 -18.68 6.07
C GLY A 75 -4.55 -18.51 4.68
N ARG A 76 -4.47 -17.31 4.06
CA ARG A 76 -4.84 -17.11 2.64
C ARG A 76 -3.67 -17.13 1.67
N VAL A 77 -2.44 -17.15 2.19
CA VAL A 77 -1.23 -17.31 1.39
C VAL A 77 -0.86 -18.80 1.37
N PRO A 78 -0.83 -19.46 0.20
CA PRO A 78 -0.39 -20.85 0.09
C PRO A 78 1.03 -21.03 0.65
N ALA A 79 1.31 -22.15 1.33
CA ALA A 79 2.62 -22.43 1.93
C ALA A 79 3.77 -22.51 0.90
N THR A 80 3.46 -22.71 -0.37
CA THR A 80 4.42 -22.72 -1.48
C THR A 80 4.58 -21.33 -2.07
N GLY A 81 5.52 -20.54 -1.53
CA GLY A 81 5.90 -19.26 -2.14
C GLY A 81 6.55 -18.22 -1.25
N LEU A 82 7.30 -18.60 -0.20
CA LEU A 82 8.26 -17.69 0.42
C LEU A 82 9.48 -17.55 -0.51
N SER A 83 9.38 -16.71 -1.54
CA SER A 83 10.56 -16.17 -2.21
C SER A 83 10.43 -14.66 -2.23
N GLY A 84 11.12 -14.03 -1.30
CA GLY A 84 11.06 -12.60 -1.07
C GLY A 84 11.67 -12.29 0.28
N SER A 85 12.98 -12.46 0.36
CA SER A 85 13.84 -12.08 1.47
C SER A 85 13.34 -10.77 2.09
N ALA A 86 13.05 -10.79 3.39
CA ALA A 86 13.13 -9.61 4.22
C ALA A 86 14.56 -9.09 4.11
N GLY A 87 14.81 -8.26 3.10
CA GLY A 87 16.03 -7.50 2.96
C GLY A 87 16.05 -6.51 4.10
N LEU A 88 16.71 -6.88 5.19
CA LEU A 88 17.29 -5.96 6.15
C LEU A 88 18.04 -4.91 5.31
N ARG A 89 17.48 -3.70 5.20
CA ARG A 89 18.25 -2.55 4.70
C ARG A 89 19.03 -2.00 5.89
N PRO A 90 20.34 -1.70 5.73
CA PRO A 90 21.11 -1.02 6.77
C PRO A 90 20.56 0.38 7.06
#